data_AF-A0A518ELJ0-F1
#
_entry.id   AF-A0A518ELJ0-F1
#
_cell.length_a   1.000
_cell.length_b   1.000
_cell.length_c   1.000
_cell.angle_alpha   90.00
_cell.angle_beta   90.00
_cell.angle_gamma   90.00
#
_symmetry.space_group_name_H-M   'P 1'
#
loop_
_entity.id
_entity.type
_entity.pdbx_description
1 polymer ?
#
loop_
_entity_poly.entity_id
_entity_poly.type
_entity_poly.pdbx_seq_one_letter_code
_entity_poly.pdbx_strand_id
1 'polypeptide(L)'
;MAVAIRVGTSRGLILLALLVILLVTVLAPGAQAQARIGDVPASDVEAKRARWERLSDAEKAELRERFQRLQKLPEGERSKLRERAQRLAGEMAEIEASLGEEERAELDALAPGDRAKELRRLVAERARNAASRLRSRMTPEERQSLESASPDERARILRSIRERDLSRLPEHVASLGEELGLSVQELGRIRDGSPEEQRAAIARLLRRRVEKQVKEQGLPDGLGEARWERLQKTEDEAFFRALQSIRRRHPGFGIPRKRWEAHLRRSESLAERLETMVAPDAADRARFPKLPERLLARRVVSLRRGRIEDLVIRQAKLGPESSERLRGLPDRDFLILHAVMVRVLREGGDLATALGRWFDRAERSGPGGETKR
;
A
#
# COMPACT_ATOMS: atom_id res chain seq x y z
N MET A 1 19.56 -21.27 34.32
CA MET A 1 19.27 -21.42 32.88
C MET A 1 18.30 -20.31 32.46
N ALA A 2 18.83 -19.24 31.86
CA ALA A 2 18.01 -18.11 31.41
C ALA A 2 17.49 -18.38 29.99
N VAL A 3 16.17 -18.53 29.85
CA VAL A 3 15.50 -18.66 28.55
C VAL A 3 15.45 -17.29 27.90
N ALA A 4 16.23 -17.11 26.83
CA ALA A 4 16.23 -15.91 26.02
C ALA A 4 14.93 -15.84 25.19
N ILE A 5 13.94 -15.09 25.69
CA ILE A 5 12.73 -14.76 24.92
C ILE A 5 13.12 -13.74 23.84
N ARG A 6 13.31 -14.22 22.61
CA ARG A 6 13.54 -13.38 21.42
C ARG A 6 12.25 -12.58 21.13
N VAL A 7 12.20 -11.32 21.57
CA VAL A 7 11.11 -10.39 21.23
C VAL A 7 11.27 -9.94 19.77
N GLY A 8 10.75 -10.75 18.84
CA GLY A 8 10.75 -10.50 17.40
C GLY A 8 9.37 -10.12 16.85
N THR A 9 8.56 -9.29 17.52
CA THR A 9 7.11 -9.21 17.22
C THR A 9 6.60 -7.88 16.63
N SER A 10 7.45 -6.89 16.35
CA SER A 10 6.98 -5.62 15.75
C SER A 10 6.63 -5.74 14.25
N ARG A 11 7.14 -6.75 13.55
CA ARG A 11 6.97 -6.90 12.09
C ARG A 11 5.71 -7.69 11.71
N GLY A 12 5.26 -8.63 12.55
CA GLY A 12 4.17 -9.55 12.23
C GLY A 12 2.85 -8.86 11.90
N LEU A 13 2.46 -7.81 12.62
CA LEU A 13 1.12 -7.21 12.44
C LEU A 13 1.01 -6.18 11.32
N ILE A 14 2.09 -5.47 11.00
CA ILE A 14 2.15 -4.67 9.76
C ILE A 14 2.21 -5.63 8.57
N LEU A 15 3.00 -6.71 8.64
CA LEU A 15 3.03 -7.75 7.60
C LEU A 15 1.66 -8.42 7.42
N LEU A 16 0.94 -8.75 8.49
CA LEU A 16 -0.41 -9.31 8.47
C LEU A 16 -1.42 -8.38 7.80
N ALA A 17 -1.33 -7.08 8.13
CA ALA A 17 -2.22 -6.10 7.55
C ALA A 17 -2.01 -5.98 6.02
N LEU A 18 -0.79 -6.21 5.55
CA LEU A 18 -0.42 -6.12 4.14
C LEU A 18 -0.62 -7.44 3.36
N LEU A 19 -0.54 -8.58 4.06
CA LEU A 19 -0.74 -9.94 3.53
C LEU A 19 -2.20 -10.18 3.11
N VAL A 20 -3.16 -9.70 3.91
CA VAL A 20 -4.60 -9.81 3.61
C VAL A 20 -4.97 -8.97 2.36
N ILE A 21 -4.38 -7.78 2.17
CA ILE A 21 -4.64 -6.93 0.99
C ILE A 21 -4.16 -7.59 -0.30
N LEU A 22 -2.95 -8.17 -0.28
CA LEU A 22 -2.39 -8.78 -1.49
C LEU A 22 -3.18 -10.02 -1.90
N LEU A 23 -3.70 -10.78 -0.93
CA LEU A 23 -4.51 -11.95 -1.23
C LEU A 23 -5.92 -11.60 -1.69
N VAL A 24 -6.63 -10.67 -1.05
CA VAL A 24 -8.02 -10.35 -1.42
C VAL A 24 -8.15 -9.85 -2.88
N THR A 25 -7.12 -9.21 -3.45
CA THR A 25 -7.14 -8.77 -4.86
C THR A 25 -6.83 -9.87 -5.90
N VAL A 26 -6.40 -11.07 -5.49
CA VAL A 26 -5.99 -12.17 -6.41
C VAL A 26 -6.78 -13.47 -6.13
N LEU A 27 -7.83 -13.41 -5.32
CA LEU A 27 -8.57 -14.57 -4.80
C LEU A 27 -10.09 -14.46 -4.89
N ALA A 28 -10.64 -13.76 -5.88
CA ALA A 28 -11.99 -14.09 -6.30
C ALA A 28 -11.90 -15.16 -7.40
N PRO A 29 -11.99 -16.48 -7.08
CA PRO A 29 -12.52 -17.40 -8.05
C PRO A 29 -13.93 -16.91 -8.40
N GLY A 30 -14.25 -16.88 -9.70
CA GLY A 30 -15.53 -16.43 -10.20
C GLY A 30 -16.69 -17.23 -9.60
N ALA A 31 -17.24 -16.75 -8.50
CA ALA A 31 -18.57 -17.11 -8.03
C ALA A 31 -19.56 -16.17 -8.74
N GLN A 32 -20.02 -16.65 -9.90
CA GLN A 32 -21.32 -16.37 -10.49
C GLN A 32 -21.80 -14.90 -10.53
N ALA A 33 -21.31 -14.18 -11.54
CA ALA A 33 -22.15 -13.26 -12.29
C ALA A 33 -22.08 -13.65 -13.77
N GLN A 34 -22.51 -14.87 -14.07
CA GLN A 34 -22.86 -15.27 -15.43
C GLN A 34 -24.19 -14.59 -15.76
N ALA A 35 -24.15 -13.26 -15.93
CA ALA A 35 -25.21 -12.53 -16.59
C ALA A 35 -25.36 -13.19 -17.96
N ARG A 36 -26.44 -13.95 -18.15
CA ARG A 36 -26.80 -14.50 -19.45
C ARG A 36 -26.82 -13.31 -20.40
N ILE A 37 -26.09 -13.43 -21.51
CA ILE A 37 -26.01 -12.41 -22.58
C ILE A 37 -27.41 -12.17 -23.23
N GLY A 38 -28.47 -12.85 -22.77
CA GLY A 38 -29.85 -12.68 -23.23
C GLY A 38 -30.70 -11.65 -22.49
N ASP A 39 -30.36 -11.21 -21.28
CA ASP A 39 -31.26 -10.35 -20.47
C ASP A 39 -30.62 -9.00 -20.13
N VAL A 40 -30.28 -8.21 -21.15
CA VAL A 40 -30.03 -6.77 -20.96
C VAL A 40 -31.40 -6.08 -21.01
N PRO A 41 -31.85 -5.40 -19.93
CA PRO A 41 -33.12 -4.69 -19.94
C PRO A 41 -33.21 -3.74 -21.13
N ALA A 42 -34.39 -3.64 -21.76
CA ALA A 42 -34.59 -2.75 -22.92
C ALA A 42 -34.17 -1.29 -22.62
N SER A 43 -34.39 -0.83 -21.39
CA SER A 43 -33.95 0.48 -20.88
C SER A 43 -32.43 0.68 -20.92
N ASP A 44 -31.66 -0.39 -20.76
CA ASP A 44 -30.19 -0.35 -20.79
C ASP A 44 -29.66 -0.24 -22.23
N VAL A 45 -30.39 -0.81 -23.20
CA VAL A 45 -30.06 -0.71 -24.63
C VAL A 45 -30.32 0.71 -25.14
N GLU A 46 -31.44 1.32 -24.76
CA GLU A 46 -31.76 2.71 -25.11
C GLU A 46 -30.75 3.69 -24.50
N ALA A 47 -30.37 3.52 -23.23
CA ALA A 47 -29.35 4.34 -22.60
C ALA A 47 -27.98 4.19 -23.28
N LYS A 48 -27.60 2.97 -23.70
CA LYS A 48 -26.37 2.71 -24.47
C LYS A 48 -26.42 3.38 -25.84
N ARG A 49 -27.56 3.34 -26.54
CA ARG A 49 -27.75 3.99 -27.84
C ARG A 49 -27.69 5.52 -27.69
N ALA A 50 -28.36 6.09 -26.70
CA ALA A 50 -28.31 7.54 -26.43
C ALA A 50 -26.88 8.02 -26.13
N ARG A 51 -26.08 7.23 -25.39
CA ARG A 51 -24.65 7.52 -25.19
C ARG A 51 -23.86 7.44 -26.48
N TRP A 52 -24.11 6.43 -27.31
CA TRP A 52 -23.46 6.29 -28.61
C TRP A 52 -23.73 7.49 -29.51
N GLU A 53 -24.98 7.96 -29.58
CA GLU A 53 -25.32 9.09 -30.46
C GLU A 53 -24.64 10.41 -30.08
N ARG A 54 -24.35 10.60 -28.78
CA ARG A 54 -23.63 11.79 -28.26
C ARG A 54 -22.15 11.82 -28.59
N LEU A 55 -21.56 10.71 -29.05
CA LEU A 55 -20.14 10.67 -29.42
C LEU A 55 -19.92 11.38 -30.75
N SER A 56 -18.76 12.04 -30.88
CA SER A 56 -18.30 12.59 -32.15
C SER A 56 -18.04 11.47 -33.18
N ASP A 57 -18.05 11.82 -34.47
CA ASP A 57 -17.79 10.83 -35.53
C ASP A 57 -16.39 10.21 -35.42
N ALA A 58 -15.40 10.98 -34.95
CA ALA A 58 -14.05 10.48 -34.66
C ALA A 58 -14.06 9.43 -33.54
N GLU A 59 -14.76 9.68 -32.44
CA GLU A 59 -14.89 8.70 -31.34
C GLU A 59 -15.69 7.46 -31.76
N LYS A 60 -16.78 7.65 -32.53
CA LYS A 60 -17.55 6.53 -33.12
C LYS A 60 -16.67 5.68 -34.02
N ALA A 61 -15.84 6.29 -34.86
CA ALA A 61 -14.90 5.59 -35.73
C ALA A 61 -13.85 4.79 -34.94
N GLU A 62 -13.23 5.43 -33.93
CA GLU A 62 -12.26 4.76 -33.06
C GLU A 62 -12.87 3.56 -32.31
N LEU A 63 -14.08 3.70 -31.78
CA LEU A 63 -14.78 2.61 -31.10
C LEU A 63 -15.12 1.46 -32.03
N ARG A 64 -15.55 1.74 -33.27
CA ARG A 64 -15.78 0.71 -34.30
C ARG A 64 -14.49 -0.05 -34.61
N GLU A 65 -13.38 0.66 -34.78
CA GLU A 65 -12.08 0.05 -35.08
C GLU A 65 -11.61 -0.85 -33.92
N ARG A 66 -11.72 -0.37 -32.67
CA ARG A 66 -11.42 -1.16 -31.47
C ARG A 66 -12.32 -2.41 -31.37
N PHE A 67 -13.61 -2.27 -31.68
CA PHE A 67 -14.55 -3.38 -31.68
C PHE A 67 -14.23 -4.42 -32.76
N GLN A 68 -13.87 -3.99 -33.97
CA GLN A 68 -13.41 -4.89 -35.03
C GLN A 68 -12.13 -5.62 -34.64
N ARG A 69 -11.15 -4.93 -34.01
CA ARG A 69 -9.96 -5.58 -33.45
C ARG A 69 -10.33 -6.63 -32.41
N LEU A 70 -11.25 -6.32 -31.50
CA LEU A 70 -11.75 -7.27 -30.50
C LEU A 70 -12.43 -8.49 -31.15
N GLN A 71 -13.24 -8.28 -32.20
CA GLN A 71 -13.90 -9.37 -32.91
C GLN A 71 -12.92 -10.33 -33.59
N LYS A 72 -11.79 -9.80 -34.11
CA LYS A 72 -10.74 -10.59 -34.77
C LYS A 72 -9.90 -11.44 -33.79
N LEU A 73 -9.99 -11.20 -32.48
CA LEU A 73 -9.27 -12.01 -31.49
C LEU A 73 -9.89 -13.42 -31.38
N PRO A 74 -9.07 -14.47 -31.13
CA PRO A 74 -9.55 -15.80 -30.78
C PRO A 74 -10.49 -15.79 -29.58
N GLU A 75 -11.47 -16.70 -29.51
CA GLU A 75 -12.45 -16.72 -28.42
C GLU A 75 -11.82 -16.83 -27.03
N GLY A 76 -10.74 -17.60 -26.89
CA GLY A 76 -10.00 -17.70 -25.63
C GLY A 76 -9.41 -16.35 -25.17
N GLU A 77 -8.94 -15.52 -26.10
CA GLU A 77 -8.43 -14.18 -25.80
C GLU A 77 -9.55 -13.19 -25.49
N ARG A 78 -10.67 -13.26 -26.24
CA ARG A 78 -11.87 -12.46 -25.95
C ARG A 78 -12.41 -12.76 -24.56
N SER A 79 -12.47 -14.03 -24.18
CA SER A 79 -12.89 -14.47 -22.85
C SER A 79 -11.97 -13.88 -21.76
N LYS A 80 -10.64 -13.98 -21.91
CA LYS A 80 -9.67 -13.38 -20.99
C LYS A 80 -9.82 -11.84 -20.88
N LEU A 81 -10.10 -11.15 -21.99
CA LEU A 81 -10.34 -9.71 -21.96
C LEU A 81 -11.64 -9.34 -21.24
N ARG A 82 -12.73 -10.11 -21.45
CA ARG A 82 -13.99 -9.93 -20.71
C ARG A 82 -13.79 -10.14 -19.21
N GLU A 83 -13.07 -11.19 -18.82
CA GLU A 83 -12.76 -11.47 -17.41
C GLU A 83 -11.96 -10.31 -16.77
N ARG A 84 -10.93 -9.80 -17.47
CA ARG A 84 -10.15 -8.63 -17.01
C ARG A 84 -11.00 -7.39 -16.89
N ALA A 85 -11.91 -7.14 -17.84
CA ALA A 85 -12.81 -5.99 -17.80
C ALA A 85 -13.81 -6.08 -16.64
N GLN A 86 -14.37 -7.27 -16.39
CA GLN A 86 -15.25 -7.53 -15.24
C GLN A 86 -14.51 -7.31 -13.93
N ARG A 87 -13.28 -7.82 -13.81
CA ARG A 87 -12.44 -7.63 -12.62
C ARG A 87 -12.16 -6.14 -12.38
N LEU A 88 -11.77 -5.40 -13.41
CA LEU A 88 -11.53 -3.96 -13.30
C LEU A 88 -12.80 -3.21 -12.88
N ALA A 89 -13.96 -3.56 -13.43
CA ALA A 89 -15.23 -2.95 -13.04
C ALA A 89 -15.58 -3.22 -11.57
N GLY A 90 -15.35 -4.46 -11.10
CA GLY A 90 -15.49 -4.83 -9.69
C GLY A 90 -14.55 -4.02 -8.79
N GLU A 91 -13.27 -3.91 -9.15
CA GLU A 91 -12.29 -3.10 -8.39
C GLU A 91 -12.65 -1.61 -8.35
N MET A 92 -13.17 -1.05 -9.45
CA MET A 92 -13.64 0.33 -9.50
C MET A 92 -14.84 0.55 -8.56
N ALA A 93 -15.83 -0.35 -8.59
CA ALA A 93 -17.00 -0.28 -7.70
C ALA A 93 -16.60 -0.42 -6.23
N GLU A 94 -15.66 -1.33 -5.91
CA GLU A 94 -15.12 -1.46 -4.56
C GLU A 94 -14.41 -0.19 -4.08
N ILE A 95 -13.61 0.44 -4.94
CA ILE A 95 -12.93 1.68 -4.61
C ILE A 95 -13.96 2.76 -4.30
N GLU A 96 -14.95 2.95 -5.17
CA GLU A 96 -16.01 3.94 -5.00
C GLU A 96 -16.81 3.74 -3.70
N ALA A 97 -17.15 2.49 -3.38
CA ALA A 97 -17.82 2.15 -2.12
C ALA A 97 -16.97 2.48 -0.88
N SER A 98 -15.64 2.45 -1.02
CA SER A 98 -14.70 2.73 0.08
C SER A 98 -14.33 4.20 0.27
N LEU A 99 -14.69 5.08 -0.68
CA LEU A 99 -14.43 6.52 -0.59
C LEU A 99 -15.22 7.17 0.55
N GLY A 100 -14.62 8.19 1.17
CA GLY A 100 -15.31 9.07 2.11
C GLY A 100 -16.38 9.92 1.42
N GLU A 101 -17.23 10.59 2.20
CA GLU A 101 -18.30 11.47 1.67
C GLU A 101 -17.74 12.59 0.79
N GLU A 102 -16.66 13.24 1.23
CA GLU A 102 -15.98 14.30 0.49
C GLU A 102 -15.39 13.79 -0.83
N GLU A 103 -14.60 12.71 -0.79
CA GLU A 103 -14.00 12.09 -1.99
C GLU A 103 -15.08 11.59 -2.97
N ARG A 104 -16.22 11.11 -2.47
CA ARG A 104 -17.36 10.70 -3.29
C ARG A 104 -18.03 11.89 -3.95
N ALA A 105 -18.26 12.98 -3.20
CA ALA A 105 -18.82 14.22 -3.75
C ALA A 105 -17.91 14.82 -4.84
N GLU A 106 -16.59 14.83 -4.63
CA GLU A 106 -15.61 15.23 -5.66
C GLU A 106 -15.71 14.35 -6.91
N LEU A 107 -15.84 13.03 -6.73
CA LEU A 107 -15.96 12.09 -7.84
C LEU A 107 -17.30 12.22 -8.59
N ASP A 108 -18.40 12.49 -7.87
CA ASP A 108 -19.74 12.67 -8.45
C ASP A 108 -19.88 14.00 -9.21
N ALA A 109 -19.05 15.00 -8.89
CA ALA A 109 -18.99 16.26 -9.63
C ALA A 109 -18.30 16.13 -11.00
N LEU A 110 -17.58 15.04 -11.26
CA LEU A 110 -16.90 14.80 -12.53
C LEU A 110 -17.87 14.32 -13.62
N ALA A 111 -17.57 14.68 -14.88
CA ALA A 111 -18.25 14.08 -16.03
C ALA A 111 -18.05 12.55 -16.04
N PRO A 112 -18.99 11.74 -16.56
CA PRO A 112 -18.90 10.28 -16.50
C PRO A 112 -17.59 9.68 -17.04
N GLY A 113 -17.03 10.28 -18.10
CA GLY A 113 -15.74 9.87 -18.66
C GLY A 113 -14.56 10.15 -17.71
N ASP A 114 -14.54 11.32 -17.09
CA ASP A 114 -13.50 11.73 -16.14
C ASP A 114 -13.61 10.95 -14.82
N ARG A 115 -14.83 10.68 -14.34
CA ARG A 115 -15.07 9.77 -13.21
C ARG A 115 -14.50 8.38 -13.46
N ALA A 116 -14.77 7.79 -14.62
CA ALA A 116 -14.23 6.47 -14.97
C ALA A 116 -12.69 6.49 -15.08
N LYS A 117 -12.12 7.57 -15.61
CA LYS A 117 -10.66 7.76 -15.69
C LYS A 117 -10.04 7.87 -14.30
N GLU A 118 -10.66 8.62 -13.40
CA GLU A 118 -10.17 8.81 -12.03
C GLU A 118 -10.27 7.51 -11.22
N LEU A 119 -11.37 6.78 -11.31
CA LEU A 119 -11.50 5.45 -10.69
C LEU A 119 -10.44 4.47 -11.21
N ARG A 120 -10.15 4.45 -12.52
CA ARG A 120 -9.05 3.63 -13.07
C ARG A 120 -7.68 4.07 -12.54
N ARG A 121 -7.46 5.38 -12.35
CA ARG A 121 -6.23 5.91 -11.74
C ARG A 121 -6.08 5.40 -10.31
N LEU A 122 -7.15 5.42 -9.51
CA LEU A 122 -7.17 4.90 -8.14
C LEU A 122 -6.95 3.38 -8.09
N VAL A 123 -7.57 2.62 -8.99
CA VAL A 123 -7.30 1.17 -9.15
C VAL A 123 -5.81 0.94 -9.44
N ALA A 124 -5.25 1.65 -10.41
CA ALA A 124 -3.82 1.51 -10.75
C ALA A 124 -2.91 1.89 -9.58
N GLU A 125 -3.25 2.93 -8.81
CA GLU A 125 -2.52 3.31 -7.60
C GLU A 125 -2.58 2.24 -6.52
N ARG A 126 -3.76 1.63 -6.31
CA ARG A 126 -3.92 0.49 -5.38
C ARG A 126 -3.08 -0.71 -5.82
N ALA A 127 -3.07 -1.03 -7.11
CA ALA A 127 -2.27 -2.11 -7.68
C ALA A 127 -0.76 -1.85 -7.51
N ARG A 128 -0.27 -0.64 -7.79
CA ARG A 128 1.13 -0.26 -7.55
C ARG A 128 1.51 -0.37 -6.07
N ASN A 129 0.65 0.11 -5.19
CA ASN A 129 0.86 -0.03 -3.74
C ASN A 129 0.91 -1.49 -3.31
N ALA A 130 0.04 -2.35 -3.86
CA ALA A 130 0.06 -3.79 -3.60
C ALA A 130 1.35 -4.44 -4.11
N ALA A 131 1.78 -4.10 -5.33
CA ALA A 131 3.02 -4.57 -5.92
C ALA A 131 4.26 -4.14 -5.11
N SER A 132 4.30 -2.88 -4.65
CA SER A 132 5.38 -2.36 -3.80
C SER A 132 5.49 -3.14 -2.50
N ARG A 133 4.36 -3.41 -1.83
CA ARG A 133 4.31 -4.23 -0.60
C ARG A 133 4.67 -5.70 -0.83
N LEU A 134 4.36 -6.23 -2.00
CA LEU A 134 4.79 -7.57 -2.37
C LEU A 134 6.31 -7.58 -2.57
N ARG A 135 6.84 -6.64 -3.37
CA ARG A 135 8.28 -6.47 -3.62
C ARG A 135 9.08 -6.27 -2.34
N SER A 136 8.55 -5.52 -1.36
CA SER A 136 9.24 -5.30 -0.08
C SER A 136 9.38 -6.57 0.77
N ARG A 137 8.64 -7.63 0.44
CA ARG A 137 8.68 -8.93 1.12
C ARG A 137 9.40 -10.00 0.32
N MET A 138 9.73 -9.70 -0.93
CA MET A 138 10.51 -10.58 -1.80
C MET A 138 12.00 -10.46 -1.49
N THR A 139 12.72 -11.56 -1.63
CA THR A 139 14.19 -11.52 -1.66
C THR A 139 14.67 -10.80 -2.94
N PRO A 140 15.93 -10.35 -2.99
CA PRO A 140 16.52 -9.83 -4.24
C PRO A 140 16.38 -10.81 -5.41
N GLU A 141 16.62 -12.10 -5.15
CA GLU A 141 16.58 -13.17 -6.15
C GLU A 141 15.14 -13.36 -6.68
N GLU A 142 14.15 -13.40 -5.79
CA GLU A 142 12.74 -13.51 -6.18
C GLU A 142 12.28 -12.35 -7.06
N ARG A 143 12.79 -11.13 -6.82
CA ARG A 143 12.47 -9.96 -7.65
C ARG A 143 13.11 -10.06 -9.02
N GLN A 144 14.39 -10.41 -9.06
CA GLN A 144 15.10 -10.60 -10.33
C GLN A 144 14.43 -11.69 -11.17
N SER A 145 14.08 -12.82 -10.56
CA SER A 145 13.33 -13.89 -11.23
C SER A 145 11.98 -13.41 -11.74
N LEU A 146 11.24 -12.61 -10.96
CA LEU A 146 9.94 -12.09 -11.41
C LEU A 146 10.08 -11.14 -12.62
N GLU A 147 11.14 -10.33 -12.65
CA GLU A 147 11.37 -9.36 -13.73
C GLU A 147 11.73 -10.04 -15.05
N SER A 148 12.59 -11.06 -15.01
CA SER A 148 13.00 -11.82 -16.20
C SER A 148 12.02 -12.93 -16.63
N ALA A 149 11.12 -13.35 -15.74
CA ALA A 149 10.19 -14.44 -16.00
C ALA A 149 9.17 -14.15 -17.10
N SER A 150 8.81 -15.19 -17.85
CA SER A 150 7.65 -15.20 -18.75
C SER A 150 6.33 -15.04 -17.97
N PRO A 151 5.20 -14.68 -18.60
CA PRO A 151 3.91 -14.53 -17.90
C PRO A 151 3.50 -15.74 -17.04
N ASP A 152 3.70 -16.96 -17.54
CA ASP A 152 3.35 -18.19 -16.81
C ASP A 152 4.30 -18.44 -15.63
N GLU A 153 5.57 -18.15 -15.80
CA GLU A 153 6.56 -18.26 -14.74
C GLU A 153 6.35 -17.20 -13.65
N ARG A 154 6.00 -15.96 -14.03
CA ARG A 154 5.57 -14.92 -13.09
C ARG A 154 4.39 -15.39 -12.25
N ALA A 155 3.39 -16.03 -12.88
CA ALA A 155 2.25 -16.58 -12.15
C ALA A 155 2.67 -17.66 -11.13
N ARG A 156 3.66 -18.50 -11.45
CA ARG A 156 4.22 -19.49 -10.52
C ARG A 156 4.97 -18.84 -9.35
N ILE A 157 5.83 -17.86 -9.63
CA ILE A 157 6.58 -17.12 -8.60
C ILE A 157 5.61 -16.44 -7.63
N LEU A 158 4.62 -15.73 -8.17
CA LEU A 158 3.61 -15.04 -7.36
C LEU A 158 2.78 -16.01 -6.51
N ARG A 159 2.48 -17.21 -7.03
CA ARG A 159 1.79 -18.27 -6.28
C ARG A 159 2.63 -18.79 -5.11
N SER A 160 3.91 -19.09 -5.34
CA SER A 160 4.81 -19.55 -4.27
C SER A 160 4.93 -18.54 -3.14
N ILE A 161 5.08 -17.25 -3.48
CA ILE A 161 5.15 -16.19 -2.48
C ILE A 161 3.85 -16.10 -1.68
N ARG A 162 2.70 -16.26 -2.37
CA ARG A 162 1.40 -16.31 -1.73
C ARG A 162 1.26 -17.53 -0.82
N GLU A 163 1.71 -18.71 -1.21
CA GLU A 163 1.69 -19.91 -0.36
C GLU A 163 2.55 -19.74 0.90
N ARG A 164 3.73 -19.13 0.78
CA ARG A 164 4.56 -18.74 1.92
C ARG A 164 3.88 -17.72 2.83
N ASP A 165 3.11 -16.80 2.26
CA ASP A 165 2.34 -15.84 3.02
C ASP A 165 1.19 -16.53 3.78
N LEU A 166 0.49 -17.46 3.12
CA LEU A 166 -0.57 -18.27 3.70
C LEU A 166 -0.10 -19.12 4.86
N SER A 167 1.07 -19.74 4.76
CA SER A 167 1.61 -20.61 5.81
C SER A 167 1.89 -19.87 7.12
N ARG A 168 1.98 -18.53 7.10
CA ARG A 168 2.17 -17.70 8.28
C ARG A 168 0.87 -17.28 8.97
N LEU A 169 -0.29 -17.49 8.36
CA LEU A 169 -1.58 -17.10 8.96
C LEU A 169 -1.81 -17.71 10.36
N PRO A 170 -1.50 -19.01 10.62
CA PRO A 170 -1.56 -19.61 11.95
C PRO A 170 -0.82 -18.81 13.04
N GLU A 171 0.40 -18.36 12.76
CA GLU A 171 1.23 -17.62 13.71
C GLU A 171 0.60 -16.26 14.05
N HIS A 172 -0.01 -15.62 13.05
CA HIS A 172 -0.66 -14.34 13.24
C HIS A 172 -1.97 -14.46 14.04
N VAL A 173 -2.75 -15.50 13.78
CA VAL A 173 -3.93 -15.86 14.59
C VAL A 173 -3.51 -16.06 16.04
N ALA A 174 -2.47 -16.85 16.29
CA ALA A 174 -1.95 -17.12 17.63
C ALA A 174 -1.54 -15.82 18.34
N SER A 175 -0.74 -14.98 17.67
CA SER A 175 -0.27 -13.72 18.26
C SER A 175 -1.41 -12.73 18.57
N LEU A 176 -2.43 -12.63 17.71
CA LEU A 176 -3.59 -11.79 17.96
C LEU A 176 -4.51 -12.36 19.03
N GLY A 177 -4.72 -13.67 19.05
CA GLY A 177 -5.59 -14.29 20.05
C GLY A 177 -4.98 -14.23 21.44
N GLU A 178 -3.66 -14.45 21.58
CA GLU A 178 -2.96 -14.27 22.86
C GLU A 178 -3.11 -12.82 23.37
N GLU A 179 -2.92 -11.84 22.50
CA GLU A 179 -3.07 -10.41 22.82
C GLU A 179 -4.49 -10.04 23.28
N LEU A 180 -5.50 -10.75 22.77
CA LEU A 180 -6.90 -10.56 23.09
C LEU A 180 -7.43 -11.51 24.18
N GLY A 181 -6.57 -12.38 24.72
CA GLY A 181 -6.93 -13.34 25.77
C GLY A 181 -7.89 -14.45 25.29
N LEU A 182 -7.83 -14.85 24.02
CA LEU A 182 -8.58 -16.01 23.52
C LEU A 182 -8.10 -17.29 24.18
N SER A 183 -9.02 -18.23 24.38
CA SER A 183 -8.66 -19.55 24.90
C SER A 183 -7.84 -20.35 23.88
N VAL A 184 -7.04 -21.29 24.38
CA VAL A 184 -6.26 -22.23 23.55
C VAL A 184 -7.16 -23.01 22.59
N GLN A 185 -8.37 -23.38 23.04
CA GLN A 185 -9.33 -24.12 22.23
C GLN A 185 -9.89 -23.28 21.07
N GLU A 186 -10.25 -22.01 21.31
CA GLU A 186 -10.70 -21.10 20.26
C GLU A 186 -9.59 -20.82 19.25
N LEU A 187 -8.37 -20.61 19.72
CA LEU A 187 -7.19 -20.44 18.88
C LEU A 187 -6.93 -21.66 18.00
N GLY A 188 -7.03 -22.87 18.57
CA GLY A 188 -6.90 -24.13 17.83
C GLY A 188 -7.91 -24.23 16.69
N ARG A 189 -9.20 -23.97 16.96
CA ARG A 189 -10.25 -24.01 15.92
C ARG A 189 -9.98 -23.06 14.75
N ILE A 190 -9.54 -21.83 15.03
CA ILE A 190 -9.22 -20.86 13.97
C ILE A 190 -7.99 -21.30 13.19
N ARG A 191 -6.95 -21.74 13.89
CA ARG A 191 -5.67 -22.14 13.30
C ARG A 191 -5.81 -23.35 12.38
N ASP A 192 -6.68 -24.29 12.74
CA ASP A 192 -6.85 -25.53 12.01
C ASP A 192 -7.89 -25.39 10.87
N GLY A 193 -8.54 -24.23 10.75
CA GLY A 193 -9.43 -23.89 9.64
C GLY A 193 -8.69 -23.58 8.34
N SER A 194 -9.45 -23.43 7.26
CA SER A 194 -8.96 -23.03 5.94
C SER A 194 -8.30 -21.63 5.98
N PRO A 195 -7.45 -21.30 4.98
CA PRO A 195 -6.85 -19.97 4.89
C PRO A 195 -7.84 -18.81 4.81
N GLU A 196 -9.05 -19.05 4.31
CA GLU A 196 -10.13 -18.05 4.24
C GLU A 196 -10.76 -17.83 5.61
N GLU A 197 -11.05 -18.90 6.36
CA GLU A 197 -11.53 -18.82 7.74
C GLU A 197 -10.50 -18.14 8.65
N GLN A 198 -9.21 -18.45 8.48
CA GLN A 198 -8.12 -17.79 9.18
C GLN A 198 -8.06 -16.29 8.87
N ARG A 199 -8.24 -15.89 7.60
CA ARG A 199 -8.29 -14.48 7.18
C ARG A 199 -9.47 -13.75 7.81
N ALA A 200 -10.67 -14.32 7.72
CA ALA A 200 -11.87 -13.75 8.31
C ALA A 200 -11.71 -13.59 9.82
N ALA A 201 -11.14 -14.60 10.48
CA ALA A 201 -10.83 -14.53 11.90
C ALA A 201 -9.81 -13.43 12.24
N ILE A 202 -8.76 -13.26 11.44
CA ILE A 202 -7.79 -12.17 11.62
C ILE A 202 -8.50 -10.80 11.51
N ALA A 203 -9.36 -10.59 10.51
CA ALA A 203 -10.10 -9.34 10.35
C ALA A 203 -10.95 -9.04 11.59
N ARG A 204 -11.69 -10.06 12.08
CA ARG A 204 -12.49 -9.99 13.31
C ARG A 204 -11.66 -9.67 14.55
N LEU A 205 -10.53 -10.34 14.73
CA LEU A 205 -9.63 -10.12 15.88
C LEU A 205 -9.02 -8.71 15.83
N LEU A 206 -8.60 -8.26 14.65
CA LEU A 206 -8.09 -6.91 14.46
C LEU A 206 -9.13 -5.85 14.81
N ARG A 207 -10.39 -6.06 14.42
CA ARG A 207 -11.50 -5.19 14.80
C ARG A 207 -11.71 -5.15 16.31
N ARG A 208 -11.84 -6.30 16.97
CA ARG A 208 -11.98 -6.39 18.44
C ARG A 208 -10.87 -5.63 19.17
N ARG A 209 -9.63 -5.73 18.66
CA ARG A 209 -8.50 -4.98 19.20
C ARG A 209 -8.68 -3.47 19.05
N VAL A 210 -9.07 -2.99 17.87
CA VAL A 210 -9.27 -1.55 17.64
C VAL A 210 -10.40 -1.03 18.52
N GLU A 211 -11.52 -1.77 18.62
CA GLU A 211 -12.63 -1.41 19.51
C GLU A 211 -12.18 -1.35 20.98
N LYS A 212 -11.39 -2.33 21.44
CA LYS A 212 -10.77 -2.30 22.78
C LYS A 212 -9.89 -1.06 22.95
N GLN A 213 -9.04 -0.76 21.97
CA GLN A 213 -8.18 0.42 22.00
C GLN A 213 -8.98 1.72 22.06
N VAL A 214 -10.05 1.86 21.26
CA VAL A 214 -10.92 3.06 21.27
C VAL A 214 -11.62 3.21 22.62
N LYS A 215 -12.07 2.11 23.25
CA LYS A 215 -12.63 2.15 24.61
C LYS A 215 -11.62 2.62 25.66
N GLU A 216 -10.34 2.23 25.51
CA GLU A 216 -9.29 2.55 26.48
C GLU A 216 -8.65 3.94 26.26
N GLN A 217 -8.58 4.40 25.01
CA GLN A 217 -7.74 5.56 24.60
C GLN A 217 -8.52 6.64 23.84
N GLY A 218 -9.79 6.39 23.51
CA GLY A 218 -10.59 7.27 22.66
C GLY A 218 -10.27 7.13 21.17
N LEU A 219 -10.94 7.96 20.37
CA LEU A 219 -10.70 8.07 18.94
C LEU A 219 -9.50 8.99 18.66
N PRO A 220 -8.69 8.70 17.63
CA PRO A 220 -7.64 9.61 17.21
C PRO A 220 -8.23 10.92 16.64
N ASP A 221 -7.50 12.02 16.77
CA ASP A 221 -7.90 13.34 16.26
C ASP A 221 -8.31 13.27 14.78
N GLY A 222 -9.44 13.89 14.44
CA GLY A 222 -9.97 13.88 13.07
C GLY A 222 -10.73 12.62 12.66
N LEU A 223 -10.81 11.59 13.52
CA LEU A 223 -11.76 10.49 13.39
C LEU A 223 -12.99 10.76 14.28
N GLY A 224 -14.02 11.41 13.72
CA GLY A 224 -15.25 11.71 14.45
C GLY A 224 -16.09 10.47 14.79
N GLU A 225 -16.91 10.59 15.84
CA GLU A 225 -17.77 9.51 16.36
C GLU A 225 -18.72 8.96 15.29
N ALA A 226 -19.40 9.82 14.52
CA ALA A 226 -20.30 9.38 13.46
C ALA A 226 -19.60 8.49 12.40
N ARG A 227 -18.34 8.81 12.06
CA ARG A 227 -17.55 7.99 11.14
C ARG A 227 -17.18 6.66 11.79
N TRP A 228 -16.81 6.68 13.06
CA TRP A 228 -16.51 5.46 13.82
C TRP A 228 -17.72 4.53 13.93
N GLU A 229 -18.90 5.04 14.26
CA GLU A 229 -20.15 4.27 14.31
C GLU A 229 -20.48 3.62 12.96
N ARG A 230 -20.30 4.35 11.85
CA ARG A 230 -20.48 3.78 10.51
C ARG A 230 -19.52 2.63 10.26
N LEU A 231 -18.26 2.76 10.68
CA LEU A 231 -17.27 1.68 10.54
C LEU A 231 -17.66 0.45 11.37
N GLN A 232 -18.18 0.64 12.58
CA GLN A 232 -18.68 -0.46 13.41
C GLN A 232 -19.91 -1.16 12.80
N LYS A 233 -20.61 -0.57 11.84
CA LYS A 233 -21.71 -1.22 11.14
C LYS A 233 -21.26 -2.02 9.90
N THR A 234 -19.97 -1.94 9.54
CA THR A 234 -19.43 -2.69 8.41
C THR A 234 -19.02 -4.11 8.79
N GLU A 235 -18.98 -4.99 7.80
CA GLU A 235 -18.37 -6.33 7.90
C GLU A 235 -16.87 -6.23 8.22
N ASP A 236 -16.33 -7.27 8.87
CA ASP A 236 -14.96 -7.25 9.41
C ASP A 236 -13.88 -6.97 8.35
N GLU A 237 -14.05 -7.47 7.13
CA GLU A 237 -13.11 -7.19 6.03
C GLU A 237 -13.21 -5.74 5.53
N ALA A 238 -14.41 -5.18 5.46
CA ALA A 238 -14.64 -3.79 5.09
C ALA A 238 -14.07 -2.85 6.17
N PHE A 239 -14.31 -3.17 7.45
CA PHE A 239 -13.72 -2.49 8.60
C PHE A 239 -12.19 -2.47 8.49
N PHE A 240 -11.59 -3.65 8.25
CA PHE A 240 -10.15 -3.78 8.15
C PHE A 240 -9.56 -3.00 6.96
N ARG A 241 -10.24 -2.95 5.81
CA ARG A 241 -9.85 -2.09 4.68
C ARG A 241 -9.89 -0.61 5.07
N ALA A 242 -10.96 -0.15 5.71
CA ALA A 242 -11.09 1.23 6.16
C ALA A 242 -10.05 1.61 7.22
N LEU A 243 -9.72 0.69 8.14
CA LEU A 243 -8.68 0.86 9.15
C LEU A 243 -7.33 1.21 8.52
N GLN A 244 -7.00 0.65 7.35
CA GLN A 244 -5.75 0.98 6.66
C GLN A 244 -5.72 2.40 6.13
N SER A 245 -6.86 2.92 5.66
CA SER A 245 -6.97 4.33 5.26
C SER A 245 -6.75 5.24 6.46
N ILE A 246 -7.38 4.93 7.59
CA ILE A 246 -7.20 5.67 8.86
C ILE A 246 -5.72 5.65 9.28
N ARG A 247 -5.05 4.50 9.20
CA ARG A 247 -3.63 4.36 9.55
C ARG A 247 -2.68 5.20 8.70
N ARG A 248 -3.08 5.66 7.51
CA ARG A 248 -2.26 6.60 6.73
C ARG A 248 -2.12 7.94 7.43
N ARG A 249 -3.16 8.37 8.17
CA ARG A 249 -3.18 9.61 8.96
C ARG A 249 -2.82 9.35 10.43
N HIS A 250 -3.10 8.15 10.93
CA HIS A 250 -2.83 7.73 12.32
C HIS A 250 -2.07 6.40 12.36
N PRO A 251 -0.75 6.39 12.10
CA PRO A 251 0.02 5.14 11.95
C PRO A 251 -0.02 4.20 13.16
N GLY A 252 -0.20 4.72 14.37
CA GLY A 252 -0.34 3.94 15.60
C GLY A 252 -1.74 3.36 15.86
N PHE A 253 -2.75 3.73 15.08
CA PHE A 253 -4.13 3.33 15.34
C PHE A 253 -4.34 1.83 15.10
N GLY A 254 -4.92 1.14 16.08
CA GLY A 254 -5.04 -0.32 16.07
C GLY A 254 -3.73 -1.06 16.31
N ILE A 255 -2.67 -0.41 16.79
CA ILE A 255 -1.41 -1.06 17.18
C ILE A 255 -1.30 -1.01 18.71
N PRO A 256 -0.91 -2.11 19.39
CA PRO A 256 -0.72 -2.09 20.84
C PRO A 256 0.22 -0.98 21.27
N ARG A 257 -0.19 -0.19 22.27
CA ARG A 257 0.53 0.98 22.76
C ARG A 257 2.01 0.70 23.01
N LYS A 258 2.34 -0.37 23.75
CA LYS A 258 3.74 -0.77 24.01
C LYS A 258 4.55 -1.01 22.73
N ARG A 259 3.94 -1.62 21.70
CA ARG A 259 4.61 -1.85 20.41
C ARG A 259 4.75 -0.56 19.61
N TRP A 260 3.75 0.30 19.64
CA TRP A 260 3.78 1.60 18.98
C TRP A 260 4.83 2.52 19.62
N GLU A 261 4.89 2.61 20.94
CA GLU A 261 5.93 3.36 21.65
C GLU A 261 7.33 2.82 21.38
N ALA A 262 7.51 1.50 21.32
CA ALA A 262 8.79 0.90 20.94
C ALA A 262 9.17 1.23 19.49
N HIS A 263 8.18 1.33 18.59
CA HIS A 263 8.40 1.79 17.22
C HIS A 263 8.80 3.27 17.20
N LEU A 264 8.06 4.15 17.87
CA LEU A 264 8.37 5.57 17.98
C LEU A 264 9.77 5.81 18.53
N ARG A 265 10.16 5.13 19.60
CA ARG A 265 11.53 5.24 20.16
C ARG A 265 12.61 4.86 19.15
N ARG A 266 12.39 3.78 18.38
CA ARG A 266 13.35 3.37 17.33
C ARG A 266 13.40 4.38 16.19
N SER A 267 12.25 4.92 15.80
CA SER A 267 12.16 5.93 14.74
C SER A 267 12.82 7.23 15.16
N GLU A 268 12.56 7.71 16.38
CA GLU A 268 13.18 8.92 16.95
C GLU A 268 14.70 8.77 17.03
N SER A 269 15.19 7.64 17.59
CA SER A 269 16.63 7.36 17.64
C SER A 269 17.27 7.33 16.25
N LEU A 270 16.55 6.84 15.23
CA LEU A 270 17.05 6.88 13.86
C LEU A 270 17.04 8.31 13.28
N ALA A 271 16.03 9.11 13.59
CA ALA A 271 15.95 10.52 13.18
C ALA A 271 17.11 11.33 13.78
N GLU A 272 17.33 11.21 15.09
CA GLU A 272 18.45 11.86 15.80
C GLU A 272 19.80 11.48 15.21
N ARG A 273 19.99 10.20 14.87
CA ARG A 273 21.22 9.74 14.20
C ARG A 273 21.38 10.37 12.83
N LEU A 274 20.33 10.45 12.03
CA LEU A 274 20.37 11.06 10.70
C LEU A 274 20.64 12.57 10.77
N GLU A 275 20.09 13.26 11.77
CA GLU A 275 20.34 14.69 12.03
C GLU A 275 21.78 14.93 12.49
N THR A 276 22.27 14.12 13.43
CA THR A 276 23.65 14.19 13.92
C THR A 276 24.65 13.98 12.79
N MET A 277 24.35 13.09 11.85
CA MET A 277 25.21 12.86 10.68
C MET A 277 25.30 14.07 9.76
N VAL A 278 24.31 14.96 9.71
CA VAL A 278 24.34 16.14 8.82
C VAL A 278 24.72 17.43 9.54
N ALA A 279 24.77 17.43 10.86
CA ALA A 279 25.22 18.56 11.65
C ALA A 279 26.74 18.77 11.47
N PRO A 280 27.18 19.98 11.07
CA PRO A 280 28.61 20.30 11.02
C PRO A 280 29.23 20.25 12.41
N ASP A 281 30.32 19.50 12.55
CA ASP A 281 31.11 19.48 13.78
C ASP A 281 32.27 20.49 13.72
N ALA A 282 33.06 20.56 14.79
CA ALA A 282 34.21 21.45 14.86
C ALA A 282 35.26 21.16 13.76
N ALA A 283 35.42 19.89 13.37
CA ALA A 283 36.36 19.51 12.31
C ALA A 283 35.85 19.96 10.94
N ASP A 284 34.55 19.87 10.67
CA ASP A 284 33.95 20.40 9.45
C ASP A 284 34.12 21.92 9.35
N ARG A 285 33.86 22.65 10.44
CA ARG A 285 34.05 24.12 10.50
C ARG A 285 35.50 24.52 10.28
N ALA A 286 36.44 23.79 10.88
CA ALA A 286 37.87 24.01 10.68
C ALA A 286 38.31 23.69 9.25
N ARG A 287 37.73 22.66 8.63
CA ARG A 287 38.02 22.28 7.24
C ARG A 287 37.45 23.28 6.22
N PHE A 288 36.38 23.98 6.58
CA PHE A 288 35.65 24.89 5.71
C PHE A 288 35.33 26.24 6.38
N PRO A 289 36.33 27.00 6.85
CA PRO A 289 36.12 28.15 7.74
C PRO A 289 35.43 29.34 7.07
N LYS A 290 35.42 29.38 5.73
CA LYS A 290 34.81 30.46 4.93
C LYS A 290 33.40 30.12 4.41
N LEU A 291 32.91 28.90 4.66
CA LEU A 291 31.59 28.49 4.17
C LEU A 291 30.50 28.94 5.15
N PRO A 292 29.45 29.65 4.69
CA PRO A 292 28.28 29.94 5.51
C PRO A 292 27.62 28.67 6.04
N GLU A 293 27.03 28.71 7.25
CA GLU A 293 26.48 27.53 7.94
C GLU A 293 25.52 26.69 7.06
N ARG A 294 24.67 27.36 6.26
CA ARG A 294 23.76 26.67 5.32
C ARG A 294 24.49 25.88 4.24
N LEU A 295 25.58 26.43 3.69
CA LEU A 295 26.38 25.75 2.68
C LEU A 295 27.29 24.71 3.31
N LEU A 296 27.73 24.93 4.55
CA LEU A 296 28.48 23.96 5.34
C LEU A 296 27.64 22.71 5.62
N ALA A 297 26.39 22.86 6.08
CA ALA A 297 25.48 21.73 6.29
C ALA A 297 25.27 20.91 4.99
N ARG A 298 25.06 21.59 3.86
CA ARG A 298 24.97 20.91 2.55
C ARG A 298 26.26 20.15 2.22
N ARG A 299 27.42 20.76 2.46
CA ARG A 299 28.73 20.13 2.20
C ARG A 299 28.94 18.90 3.08
N VAL A 300 28.55 18.98 4.35
CA VAL A 300 28.65 17.88 5.32
C VAL A 300 27.76 16.71 4.91
N VAL A 301 26.53 16.99 4.44
CA VAL A 301 25.65 15.96 3.89
C VAL A 301 26.32 15.26 2.70
N SER A 302 26.86 16.00 1.73
CA SER A 302 27.57 15.39 0.58
C SER A 302 28.77 14.54 1.03
N LEU A 303 29.56 15.00 2.01
CA LEU A 303 30.71 14.26 2.54
C LEU A 303 30.32 12.98 3.29
N ARG A 304 29.15 12.96 3.93
CA ARG A 304 28.66 11.85 4.75
C ARG A 304 27.59 11.02 4.06
N ARG A 305 27.26 11.35 2.81
CA ARG A 305 26.18 10.76 2.02
C ARG A 305 26.20 9.25 2.02
N GLY A 306 27.32 8.61 1.66
CA GLY A 306 27.41 7.14 1.63
C GLY A 306 27.08 6.48 2.97
N ARG A 307 27.50 7.08 4.10
CA ARG A 307 27.16 6.58 5.43
C ARG A 307 25.67 6.70 5.74
N ILE A 308 25.06 7.82 5.32
CA ILE A 308 23.62 8.06 5.47
C ILE A 308 22.84 7.03 4.64
N GLU A 309 23.24 6.83 3.39
CA GLU A 309 22.63 5.85 2.48
C GLU A 309 22.68 4.44 3.06
N ASP A 310 23.84 3.97 3.53
CA ASP A 310 23.99 2.64 4.10
C ASP A 310 23.15 2.45 5.37
N LEU A 311 23.05 3.50 6.21
CA LEU A 311 22.18 3.47 7.38
C LEU A 311 20.71 3.33 6.96
N VAL A 312 20.25 4.15 6.02
CA VAL A 312 18.87 4.14 5.52
C VAL A 312 18.54 2.81 4.85
N ILE A 313 19.40 2.32 3.96
CA ILE A 313 19.24 1.03 3.26
C ILE A 313 19.07 -0.10 4.27
N ARG A 314 19.92 -0.14 5.30
CA ARG A 314 19.86 -1.18 6.33
C ARG A 314 18.60 -1.08 7.18
N GLN A 315 18.23 0.11 7.63
CA GLN A 315 17.11 0.31 8.56
C GLN A 315 15.76 0.16 7.86
N ALA A 316 15.62 0.75 6.67
CA ALA A 316 14.42 0.61 5.84
C ALA A 316 14.37 -0.72 5.08
N LYS A 317 15.44 -1.53 5.13
CA LYS A 317 15.60 -2.78 4.38
C LYS A 317 15.30 -2.59 2.90
N LEU A 318 15.87 -1.53 2.33
CA LEU A 318 15.68 -1.24 0.93
C LEU A 318 16.23 -2.39 0.09
N GLY A 319 15.49 -2.75 -0.94
CA GLY A 319 15.99 -3.70 -1.91
C GLY A 319 17.04 -3.09 -2.85
N PRO A 320 17.69 -3.90 -3.71
CA PRO A 320 18.77 -3.44 -4.59
C PRO A 320 18.36 -2.25 -5.46
N GLU A 321 17.23 -2.34 -6.15
CA GLU A 321 16.68 -1.27 -6.99
C GLU A 321 16.50 0.04 -6.22
N SER A 322 15.79 0.02 -5.08
CA SER A 322 15.57 1.23 -4.28
C SER A 322 16.86 1.76 -3.66
N SER A 323 17.83 0.89 -3.38
CA SER A 323 19.16 1.27 -2.86
C SER A 323 19.98 1.96 -3.94
N GLU A 324 19.99 1.43 -5.16
CA GLU A 324 20.63 2.03 -6.32
C GLU A 324 20.01 3.38 -6.66
N ARG A 325 18.67 3.46 -6.68
CA ARG A 325 17.95 4.73 -6.87
C ARG A 325 18.32 5.77 -5.82
N LEU A 326 18.44 5.38 -4.55
CA LEU A 326 18.87 6.28 -3.47
C LEU A 326 20.30 6.79 -3.72
N ARG A 327 21.22 5.90 -4.08
CA ARG A 327 22.63 6.22 -4.38
C ARG A 327 22.77 7.09 -5.63
N GLY A 328 21.91 6.89 -6.62
CA GLY A 328 21.89 7.64 -7.88
C GLY A 328 21.26 9.03 -7.80
N LEU A 329 20.72 9.46 -6.65
CA LEU A 329 20.10 10.77 -6.55
C LEU A 329 21.13 11.91 -6.75
N PRO A 330 20.75 13.03 -7.38
CA PRO A 330 21.54 14.25 -7.29
C PRO A 330 21.64 14.74 -5.84
N ASP A 331 22.73 15.40 -5.46
CA ASP A 331 22.94 15.91 -4.09
C ASP A 331 21.80 16.81 -3.61
N ARG A 332 21.25 17.64 -4.51
CA ARG A 332 20.09 18.50 -4.22
C ARG A 332 18.88 17.67 -3.80
N ASP A 333 18.58 16.60 -4.53
CA ASP A 333 17.41 15.76 -4.27
C ASP A 333 17.62 14.90 -3.03
N PHE A 334 18.85 14.44 -2.80
CA PHE A 334 19.22 13.73 -1.60
C PHE A 334 19.02 14.57 -0.34
N LEU A 335 19.38 15.86 -0.37
CA LEU A 335 19.13 16.80 0.74
C LEU A 335 17.63 16.96 1.04
N ILE A 336 16.81 17.12 0.01
CA ILE A 336 15.35 17.21 0.16
C ILE A 336 14.81 15.90 0.75
N LEU A 337 15.28 14.77 0.24
CA LEU A 337 14.88 13.46 0.72
C LEU A 337 15.32 13.23 2.17
N HIS A 338 16.51 13.66 2.57
CA HIS A 338 16.98 13.57 3.96
C HIS A 338 16.03 14.26 4.93
N ALA A 339 15.62 15.50 4.64
CA ALA A 339 14.64 16.22 5.45
C ALA A 339 13.29 15.47 5.51
N VAL A 340 12.84 14.88 4.40
CA VAL A 340 11.63 14.05 4.37
C VAL A 340 11.79 12.79 5.23
N MET A 341 12.94 12.11 5.18
CA MET A 341 13.20 10.91 5.98
C MET A 341 13.17 11.22 7.48
N VAL A 342 13.84 12.28 7.91
CA VAL A 342 13.84 12.74 9.31
C VAL A 342 12.43 13.06 9.78
N ARG A 343 11.66 13.82 8.99
CA ARG A 343 10.26 14.15 9.34
C ARG A 343 9.41 12.89 9.46
N VAL A 344 9.48 11.99 8.48
CA VAL A 344 8.73 10.73 8.49
C VAL A 344 9.05 9.90 9.74
N LEU A 345 10.32 9.84 10.15
CA LEU A 345 10.72 9.12 11.35
C LEU A 345 10.17 9.75 12.63
N ARG A 346 10.25 11.07 12.76
CA ARG A 346 9.68 11.82 13.91
C ARG A 346 8.16 11.63 14.01
N GLU A 347 7.48 11.53 12.88
CA GLU A 347 6.05 11.23 12.79
C GLU A 347 5.73 9.73 13.03
N GLY A 348 6.73 8.89 13.27
CA GLY A 348 6.57 7.44 13.44
C GLY A 348 6.24 6.69 12.14
N GLY A 349 6.39 7.33 10.99
CA GLY A 349 6.12 6.75 9.68
C GLY A 349 7.12 5.66 9.27
N ASP A 350 6.79 4.98 8.17
CA ASP A 350 7.63 3.94 7.58
C ASP A 350 8.53 4.53 6.48
N LEU A 351 9.85 4.44 6.67
CA LEU A 351 10.84 4.98 5.73
C LEU A 351 10.74 4.35 4.34
N ALA A 352 10.55 3.03 4.24
CA ALA A 352 10.49 2.34 2.95
C ALA A 352 9.30 2.86 2.11
N THR A 353 8.14 3.00 2.74
CA THR A 353 6.93 3.58 2.12
C THR A 353 7.12 5.04 1.73
N ALA A 354 7.80 5.84 2.57
CA ALA A 354 8.08 7.23 2.24
C ALA A 354 9.03 7.37 1.04
N LEU A 355 10.08 6.54 1.00
CA LEU A 355 11.04 6.50 -0.10
C LEU A 355 10.38 6.07 -1.41
N GLY A 356 9.58 5.00 -1.39
CA GLY A 356 8.81 4.57 -2.55
C GLY A 356 7.92 5.68 -3.11
N ARG A 357 7.18 6.39 -2.24
CA ARG A 357 6.34 7.52 -2.66
C ARG A 357 7.15 8.69 -3.21
N TRP A 358 8.32 8.95 -2.65
CA TRP A 358 9.21 10.01 -3.14
C TRP A 358 9.71 9.68 -4.55
N PHE A 359 10.17 8.45 -4.75
CA PHE A 359 10.62 7.91 -6.04
C PHE A 359 9.53 7.96 -7.11
N ASP A 360 8.31 7.50 -6.79
CA ASP A 360 7.15 7.57 -7.69
C ASP A 360 6.75 9.00 -8.05
N ARG A 361 7.03 9.97 -7.17
CA ARG A 361 6.76 11.39 -7.44
C ARG A 361 7.84 11.98 -8.34
N ALA A 362 9.10 11.72 -8.05
CA ALA A 362 10.23 12.21 -8.83
C ALA A 362 10.13 11.76 -10.30
N GLU A 363 9.74 10.51 -10.55
CA GLU A 363 9.50 10.00 -11.92
C GLU A 363 8.38 10.76 -12.64
N ARG A 364 7.28 11.07 -11.93
CA ARG A 364 6.14 11.79 -12.52
C ARG A 364 6.44 13.25 -12.84
N SER A 365 7.35 13.88 -12.11
CA SER A 365 7.74 15.27 -12.34
C SER A 365 8.67 15.43 -13.54
N GLY A 366 9.26 14.35 -14.06
CA GLY A 366 10.21 14.38 -15.17
C GLY A 366 11.52 15.12 -14.85
N PRO A 367 12.57 14.93 -15.67
CA PRO A 367 13.80 15.70 -15.54
C PRO A 367 13.54 17.14 -16.02
N GLY A 368 13.09 18.01 -15.12
CA GLY A 368 12.79 19.42 -15.42
C GLY A 368 11.51 19.97 -14.80
N GLY A 369 10.70 19.12 -14.14
CA GLY A 369 9.58 19.60 -13.34
C GLY A 369 10.11 20.28 -12.07
N GLU A 370 10.46 21.56 -12.17
CA GLU A 370 10.63 22.41 -10.99
C GLU A 370 9.42 22.21 -10.10
N THR A 371 9.67 21.62 -8.92
CA THR A 371 8.70 21.60 -7.85
C THR A 371 8.53 23.04 -7.41
N LYS A 372 7.62 23.77 -8.05
CA LYS A 372 7.12 25.05 -7.56
C LYS A 372 6.60 24.81 -6.15
N ARG A 373 7.38 25.24 -5.17
CA ARG A 373 7.02 25.34 -3.76
C ARG A 373 7.40 26.72 -3.28
#